data_AF-A0A1G0KRV0-F1
#
_entry.id   AF-A0A1G0KRV0-F1
#
_cell.length_a   1.000
_cell.length_b   1.000
_cell.length_c   1.000
_cell.angle_alpha   90.00
_cell.angle_beta   90.00
_cell.angle_gamma   90.00
#
_symmetry.space_group_name_H-M   'P 1'
#
loop_
_entity.id
_entity.type
_entity.pdbx_description
1 polymer ?
#
loop_
_entity_poly.entity_id
_entity_poly.type
_entity_poly.pdbx_seq_one_letter_code
_entity_poly.pdbx_strand_id
1 'polypeptide(L)'
;MNQRGRYTSMNNSLEKRVEAVVLARFGLLAEMSPEVKRADLVLLATEQRDLFGKAVSAGMALPQRITPLPARDAKLEFLARYSELAIKSGAEIVVDDRP
;
A
#
# COMPACT_ATOMS: atom_id res chain seq x y z
N MET A 1 -29.33 17.95 0.50
CA MET A 1 -28.55 16.73 0.83
C MET A 1 -27.75 16.33 -0.41
N ASN A 2 -26.45 16.67 -0.47
CA ASN A 2 -25.62 16.53 -1.68
C ASN A 2 -25.22 15.06 -1.90
N GLN A 3 -25.37 14.57 -3.13
CA GLN A 3 -25.05 13.19 -3.53
C GLN A 3 -23.57 12.80 -3.29
N ARG A 4 -22.66 13.76 -3.10
CA ARG A 4 -21.24 13.52 -2.78
C ARG A 4 -20.97 12.95 -1.38
N GLY A 5 -21.88 13.14 -0.41
CA GLY A 5 -21.71 12.61 0.95
C GLY A 5 -22.09 11.14 1.11
N ARG A 6 -22.76 10.54 0.10
CA ARG A 6 -23.20 9.13 0.14
C ARG A 6 -22.19 8.17 -0.48
N TYR A 7 -21.34 8.64 -1.40
CA TYR A 7 -20.32 7.81 -2.05
C TYR A 7 -19.08 7.55 -1.15
N THR A 8 -18.68 8.52 -0.34
CA THR A 8 -17.52 8.40 0.57
C THR A 8 -17.75 7.45 1.75
N SER A 9 -19.02 7.19 2.11
CA SER A 9 -19.39 6.23 3.15
C SER A 9 -19.41 4.78 2.63
N MET A 10 -19.75 4.58 1.34
CA MET A 10 -19.92 3.24 0.75
C MET A 10 -18.59 2.59 0.33
N ASN A 11 -17.61 3.37 -0.18
CA ASN A 11 -16.29 2.85 -0.60
C ASN A 11 -15.52 2.15 0.54
N ASN A 12 -15.62 2.68 1.75
CA ASN A 12 -14.85 2.16 2.89
C ASN A 12 -15.24 0.74 3.30
N SER A 13 -16.47 0.29 3.02
CA SER A 13 -16.93 -1.02 3.49
C SER A 13 -16.37 -2.19 2.68
N LEU A 14 -16.23 -2.03 1.36
CA LEU A 14 -15.63 -3.04 0.50
C LEU A 14 -14.11 -3.09 0.68
N GLU A 15 -13.45 -1.94 0.73
CA GLU A 15 -12.01 -1.85 0.98
C GLU A 15 -11.64 -2.52 2.32
N LYS A 16 -12.38 -2.22 3.40
CA LYS A 16 -12.18 -2.88 4.71
C LYS A 16 -12.37 -4.39 4.67
N ARG A 17 -13.32 -4.88 3.87
CA ARG A 17 -13.54 -6.33 3.73
C ARG A 17 -12.39 -7.00 2.99
N VAL A 18 -11.89 -6.38 1.91
CA VAL A 18 -10.73 -6.89 1.17
C VAL A 18 -9.48 -6.83 2.05
N GLU A 19 -9.24 -5.70 2.72
CA GLU A 19 -8.13 -5.50 3.64
C GLU A 19 -8.14 -6.57 4.75
N ALA A 20 -9.27 -6.80 5.41
CA ALA A 20 -9.39 -7.83 6.44
C ALA A 20 -9.05 -9.24 5.93
N VAL A 21 -9.47 -9.59 4.70
CA VAL A 21 -9.14 -10.88 4.09
C VAL A 21 -7.65 -10.99 3.78
N VAL A 22 -7.04 -9.93 3.25
CA VAL A 22 -5.59 -9.89 2.96
C VAL A 22 -4.78 -10.00 4.25
N LEU A 23 -5.11 -9.21 5.27
CA LEU A 23 -4.42 -9.25 6.56
C LEU A 23 -4.52 -10.63 7.21
N ALA A 24 -5.72 -11.22 7.23
CA ALA A 24 -5.93 -12.57 7.75
C ALA A 24 -5.13 -13.62 6.96
N ARG A 25 -5.07 -13.51 5.62
CA ARG A 25 -4.33 -14.44 4.76
C ARG A 25 -2.83 -14.47 5.10
N PHE A 26 -2.27 -13.35 5.55
CA PHE A 26 -0.85 -13.19 5.86
C PHE A 26 -0.55 -13.15 7.37
N GLY A 27 -1.53 -13.46 8.23
CA GLY A 27 -1.34 -13.49 9.68
C GLY A 27 -1.04 -12.13 10.32
N LEU A 28 -1.49 -11.04 9.68
CA LEU A 28 -1.31 -9.67 10.17
C LEU A 28 -2.47 -9.24 11.08
N LEU A 29 -2.22 -8.22 11.90
CA LEU A 29 -3.26 -7.60 12.73
C LEU A 29 -4.39 -7.07 11.86
N ALA A 30 -5.62 -7.14 12.35
CA ALA A 30 -6.82 -6.67 11.64
C ALA A 30 -6.86 -5.14 11.45
N GLU A 31 -6.03 -4.40 12.18
CA GLU A 31 -5.89 -2.94 12.07
C GLU A 31 -4.42 -2.58 11.84
N MET A 32 -4.19 -1.71 10.85
CA MET A 32 -2.85 -1.23 10.50
C MET A 32 -2.32 -0.27 11.56
N SER A 33 -1.02 -0.36 11.85
CA SER A 33 -0.41 0.52 12.84
C SER A 33 -0.34 1.98 12.34
N PRO A 34 -0.36 2.98 13.25
CA PRO A 34 -0.23 4.39 12.87
C PRO A 34 1.03 4.70 12.06
N GLU A 35 2.12 3.96 12.30
CA GLU A 35 3.39 4.09 11.59
C GLU A 35 3.25 3.71 10.12
N VAL A 36 2.51 2.64 9.80
CA VAL A 36 2.26 2.28 8.41
C VAL A 36 1.41 3.33 7.72
N LYS A 37 0.40 3.88 8.40
CA LYS A 37 -0.41 4.97 7.82
C LYS A 37 0.41 6.22 7.56
N ARG A 38 1.35 6.54 8.45
CA ARG A 38 2.29 7.64 8.25
C ARG A 38 3.19 7.41 7.03
N ALA A 39 3.72 6.19 6.87
CA ALA A 39 4.56 5.85 5.72
C ALA A 39 3.79 5.97 4.39
N ASP A 40 2.54 5.50 4.35
CA ASP A 40 1.61 5.65 3.22
C ASP A 40 1.40 7.12 2.83
N LEU A 41 1.13 8.00 3.81
CA LEU A 41 0.94 9.43 3.56
C LEU A 41 2.20 10.11 3.01
N VAL A 42 3.39 9.72 3.49
CA VAL A 42 4.67 10.24 3.00
C VAL A 42 4.94 9.77 1.57
N LEU A 43 4.65 8.52 1.25
CA LEU A 43 4.79 8.01 -0.13
C LEU A 43 3.79 8.67 -1.08
N LEU A 44 2.53 8.85 -0.66
CA LEU A 44 1.53 9.58 -1.45
C LEU A 44 1.97 11.02 -1.75
N ALA A 45 2.54 11.74 -0.77
CA ALA A 45 3.10 13.07 -1.01
C ALA A 45 4.29 13.02 -1.99
N THR A 46 5.12 11.97 -1.91
CA THR A 46 6.26 11.78 -2.82
C THR A 46 5.79 11.53 -4.26
N GLU A 47 4.78 10.68 -4.46
CA GLU A 47 4.15 10.42 -5.76
C GLU A 47 3.50 11.67 -6.35
N GLN A 48 2.77 12.44 -5.52
CA GLN A 48 2.15 13.70 -5.93
C GLN A 48 3.18 14.69 -6.49
N ARG A 49 4.34 14.79 -5.83
CA ARG A 49 5.45 15.64 -6.29
C ARG A 49 6.06 15.11 -7.59
N ASP A 50 6.41 13.83 -7.64
CA ASP A 50 7.28 13.29 -8.68
C ASP A 50 6.53 12.89 -9.96
N LEU A 51 5.33 12.31 -9.82
CA LEU A 51 4.57 11.76 -10.95
C LEU A 51 3.50 12.73 -11.47
N PHE A 52 3.00 13.61 -10.60
CA PHE A 52 1.90 14.51 -10.92
C PHE A 52 2.28 15.99 -10.88
N GLY A 53 3.53 16.33 -10.53
CA GLY A 53 4.02 17.71 -10.49
C GLY A 53 3.29 18.61 -9.48
N LYS A 54 2.63 18.03 -8.47
CA LYS A 54 1.91 18.81 -7.46
C LYS A 54 2.88 19.40 -6.45
N ALA A 55 2.64 20.65 -6.06
CA ALA A 55 3.33 21.26 -4.94
C ALA A 55 2.95 20.53 -3.64
N VAL A 56 3.96 20.14 -2.87
CA VAL A 56 3.81 19.49 -1.55
C VAL A 56 4.59 20.28 -0.50
N SER A 57 4.07 20.34 0.72
CA SER A 57 4.72 21.06 1.81
C SER A 57 6.09 20.46 2.14
N ALA A 58 7.02 21.32 2.55
CA ALA A 58 8.36 20.89 2.95
C ALA A 58 8.29 19.83 4.06
N GLY A 59 9.03 18.74 3.89
CA GLY A 59 9.08 17.62 4.84
C GLY A 59 7.93 16.60 4.74
N MET A 60 6.96 16.79 3.84
CA MET A 60 5.91 15.77 3.61
C MET A 60 6.35 14.64 2.67
N ALA A 61 7.17 14.95 1.67
CA ALA A 61 7.72 13.97 0.74
C ALA A 61 9.13 13.54 1.13
N LEU A 62 9.53 12.34 0.72
CA LEU A 62 10.89 11.86 0.89
C LEU A 62 11.89 12.69 0.05
N PRO A 63 13.15 12.84 0.48
CA PRO A 63 14.20 13.44 -0.34
C PRO A 63 14.44 12.69 -1.65
N GLN A 64 14.29 11.36 -1.62
CA GLN A 64 14.39 10.49 -2.80
C GLN A 64 13.24 10.75 -3.77
N ARG A 65 13.49 10.49 -5.06
CA ARG A 65 12.47 10.57 -6.10
C ARG A 65 11.96 9.20 -6.50
N ILE A 66 10.67 9.11 -6.82
CA ILE A 66 10.06 7.93 -7.42
C ILE A 66 10.07 8.07 -8.94
N THR A 67 10.44 6.99 -9.63
CA THR A 67 10.29 6.85 -11.08
C THR A 67 9.44 5.60 -11.37
N PRO A 68 8.50 5.63 -12.32
CA PRO A 68 7.67 4.46 -12.61
C PRO A 68 8.49 3.30 -13.18
N LEU A 69 8.27 2.10 -12.65
CA LEU A 69 8.79 0.86 -13.22
C LEU A 69 7.80 0.26 -14.21
N PRO A 70 8.28 -0.45 -15.26
CA PRO A 70 7.42 -1.34 -16.04
C PRO A 70 6.71 -2.35 -15.13
N ALA A 71 5.47 -2.71 -15.47
CA ALA A 71 4.63 -3.57 -14.62
C ALA A 71 5.28 -4.92 -14.25
N ARG A 72 6.04 -5.51 -15.18
CA ARG A 72 6.80 -6.73 -14.94
C ARG A 72 7.84 -6.55 -13.84
N ASP A 73 8.61 -5.46 -13.92
CA ASP A 73 9.71 -5.19 -12.99
C ASP A 73 9.16 -4.80 -11.62
N ALA A 74 8.07 -4.00 -11.56
CA ALA A 74 7.37 -3.70 -10.32
C ALA A 74 6.88 -4.96 -9.59
N LYS A 75 6.32 -5.93 -10.33
CA LYS A 75 5.91 -7.22 -9.75
C LYS A 75 7.10 -8.01 -9.20
N LEU A 76 8.20 -8.06 -9.94
CA LEU A 76 9.41 -8.77 -9.51
C LEU A 76 10.00 -8.16 -8.24
N GLU A 77 10.16 -6.84 -8.18
CA GLU A 77 10.67 -6.10 -7.02
C GLU A 77 9.77 -6.30 -5.79
N PHE A 78 8.44 -6.22 -5.96
CA PHE A 78 7.50 -6.44 -4.87
C PHE A 78 7.61 -7.86 -4.29
N LEU A 79 7.60 -8.88 -5.16
CA LEU A 79 7.67 -10.28 -4.72
C LEU A 79 9.02 -10.60 -4.08
N ALA A 80 10.13 -10.09 -4.61
CA ALA A 80 11.45 -10.26 -4.03
C ALA A 80 11.50 -9.70 -2.59
N ARG A 81 11.00 -8.48 -2.39
CA ARG A 81 10.96 -7.85 -1.06
C ARG A 81 10.00 -8.57 -0.11
N TYR A 82 8.84 -8.99 -0.60
CA TYR A 82 7.89 -9.78 0.19
C TYR A 82 8.52 -11.09 0.68
N SER A 83 9.14 -11.86 -0.21
CA SER A 83 9.81 -13.12 0.15
C SER A 83 10.92 -12.91 1.17
N GLU A 84 11.73 -11.86 1.00
CA GLU A 84 12.78 -11.50 1.97
C GLU A 84 12.20 -11.21 3.37
N LEU A 85 11.10 -10.45 3.44
CA LEU A 85 10.44 -10.10 4.69
C LEU A 85 9.73 -11.29 5.35
N ALA A 86 9.07 -12.14 4.55
CA ALA A 86 8.40 -13.34 5.02
C ALA A 86 9.39 -14.32 5.66
N ILE A 87 10.55 -14.53 5.03
CA ILE A 87 11.64 -15.36 5.59
C ILE A 87 12.11 -14.78 6.93
N LYS A 88 12.31 -13.47 7.00
CA LYS A 88 12.79 -12.79 8.22
C LYS A 88 11.78 -12.84 9.37
N SER A 89 10.48 -12.80 9.08
CA SER A 89 9.43 -12.89 10.10
C SER A 89 9.08 -14.33 10.49
N GLY A 90 9.64 -15.33 9.81
CA GLY A 90 9.26 -16.73 9.99
C GLY A 90 7.86 -17.06 9.46
N ALA A 91 7.29 -16.18 8.62
CA ALA A 91 6.01 -16.43 7.99
C ALA A 91 6.15 -17.50 6.89
N GLU A 92 5.20 -18.43 6.82
CA GLU A 92 5.13 -19.36 5.70
C GLU A 92 4.90 -18.58 4.40
N ILE A 93 5.78 -18.76 3.42
CA ILE A 93 5.58 -18.19 2.10
C ILE A 93 4.39 -18.89 1.49
N VAL A 94 3.33 -18.11 1.30
CA VAL A 94 2.16 -18.54 0.57
C VAL A 94 2.52 -18.59 -0.90
N VAL A 95 2.80 -19.78 -1.41
CA VAL A 95 2.85 -20.03 -2.85
C VAL A 95 1.42 -20.35 -3.28
N ASP A 96 0.84 -19.52 -4.16
CA ASP A 96 -0.45 -19.82 -4.76
C ASP A 96 -0.22 -20.77 -5.94
N ASP A 97 -0.27 -22.07 -5.67
CA ASP A 97 -0.10 -23.17 -6.65
C ASP A 97 -1.38 -23.45 -7.46
N ARG A 98 -2.33 -22.50 -7.52
CA ARG A 98 -3.53 -22.67 -8.35
C ARG A 98 -3.13 -22.63 -9.84
N PRO A 99 -3.56 -23.63 -10.63
CA PRO A 99 -3.17 -23.80 -12.04
C PRO A 99 -3.68 -22.68 -12.95
#